data_AF-A0AAV2DHZ7-F1
#
_entry.id   AF-A0AAV2DHZ7-F1
#
_cell.length_a   1.000
_cell.length_b   1.000
_cell.length_c   1.000
_cell.angle_alpha   90.00
_cell.angle_beta   90.00
_cell.angle_gamma   90.00
#
_symmetry.space_group_name_H-M   'P 1'
#
loop_
_entity.id
_entity.type
_entity.pdbx_description
1 polymer ?
#
loop_
_entity_poly.entity_id
_entity_poly.type
_entity_poly.pdbx_seq_one_letter_code
_entity_poly.pdbx_strand_id
1 'polypeptide(L)'
;MNDIGISGELGGNSKRRCVEEDATDRLSHLPVFVIHHILSFLDTKSAVQTSVLSRVWRFAWKHVPVLSFRSGSFDQYSSFQSFVGNVVSLRDPVGDVVGKISYIDNEGSDELDCELFGKVIKYALSHDTHHLVVDTNSTSCSCDYSFSDLFGTISSCNLTTLELQSVLIDEAFAHSGFGMLTTLNLELCELEYDLDEYLDPLSGCPCLQNLVLNHCSHFVKISGPQLLRLTLDCVYCDPWEQIEIFAPRLKFLSLLPELEDMKFSKLSIPCLDHVDIRVTDTNDFLEGNEECVGQRFISLFEYLNNAISLTLGPHTIRVLSGMTEFLEQQPSSPFRRLKTLIMEADSVPYALINYFLKGSSMKPNLEFV
;
A
#
# COMPACT_ATOMS: atom_id res chain seq x y z
N MET A 1 -38.46 -46.87 -78.52
CA MET A 1 -38.70 -47.29 -77.12
C MET A 1 -38.24 -46.12 -76.26
N ASN A 2 -38.99 -45.02 -76.17
CA ASN A 2 -40.27 -44.81 -75.47
C ASN A 2 -40.22 -45.22 -74.00
N ASP A 3 -40.09 -44.24 -73.11
CA ASP A 3 -41.09 -43.81 -72.10
C ASP A 3 -40.46 -42.69 -71.23
N ILE A 4 -40.84 -41.40 -71.34
CA ILE A 4 -42.02 -40.66 -70.82
C ILE A 4 -41.99 -40.42 -69.30
N GLY A 5 -42.06 -39.15 -68.86
CA GLY A 5 -42.50 -38.82 -67.49
C GLY A 5 -42.07 -37.49 -66.82
N ILE A 6 -42.50 -36.33 -67.35
CA ILE A 6 -43.08 -35.09 -66.71
C ILE A 6 -42.81 -34.86 -65.19
N SER A 7 -42.44 -33.70 -64.61
CA SER A 7 -42.94 -32.29 -64.69
C SER A 7 -42.01 -31.38 -63.83
N GLY A 8 -41.72 -30.11 -64.16
CA GLY A 8 -42.41 -28.89 -63.65
C GLY A 8 -42.18 -28.64 -62.15
N GLU A 9 -41.81 -27.50 -61.57
CA GLU A 9 -41.66 -26.09 -61.94
C GLU A 9 -40.89 -25.40 -60.77
N LEU A 10 -40.20 -24.31 -61.11
CA LEU A 10 -40.04 -23.06 -60.33
C LEU A 10 -40.13 -23.12 -58.79
N GLY A 11 -39.01 -22.81 -58.14
CA GLY A 11 -38.98 -22.43 -56.74
C GLY A 11 -37.69 -21.69 -56.40
N GLY A 12 -37.70 -20.37 -56.61
CA GLY A 12 -36.58 -19.49 -56.27
C GLY A 12 -36.26 -19.60 -54.78
N ASN A 13 -35.13 -20.21 -54.44
CA ASN A 13 -34.57 -20.10 -53.10
C ASN A 13 -33.83 -18.76 -53.01
N SER A 14 -34.65 -17.75 -52.70
CA SER A 14 -34.25 -16.47 -52.17
C SER A 14 -33.09 -16.67 -51.19
N LYS A 15 -31.90 -16.15 -51.55
CA LYS A 15 -30.85 -15.87 -50.57
C LYS A 15 -31.53 -15.08 -49.47
N ARG A 16 -31.80 -15.74 -48.34
CA ARG A 16 -32.12 -15.06 -47.09
C ARG A 16 -30.88 -14.25 -46.75
N ARG A 17 -30.84 -13.03 -47.28
CA ARG A 17 -30.04 -11.96 -46.75
C ARG A 17 -30.66 -11.71 -45.39
N CYS A 18 -30.14 -12.41 -44.38
CA CYS A 18 -30.30 -11.96 -43.02
C CYS A 18 -29.77 -10.53 -43.06
N VAL A 19 -30.69 -9.57 -42.98
CA VAL A 19 -30.33 -8.23 -42.56
C VAL A 19 -29.90 -8.46 -41.13
N GLU A 20 -28.60 -8.73 -40.95
CA GLU A 20 -27.97 -8.48 -39.66
C GLU A 20 -28.32 -7.03 -39.37
N GLU A 21 -29.11 -6.82 -38.32
CA GLU A 21 -29.18 -5.52 -37.68
C GLU A 21 -27.72 -5.10 -37.53
N ASP A 22 -27.38 -4.00 -38.19
CA ASP A 22 -26.09 -3.35 -38.11
C ASP A 22 -25.90 -3.03 -36.63
N ALA A 23 -25.34 -3.98 -35.88
CA ALA A 23 -24.96 -3.81 -34.50
C ALA A 23 -23.81 -2.83 -34.57
N THR A 24 -24.16 -1.54 -34.68
CA THR A 24 -23.24 -0.44 -34.89
C THR A 24 -22.09 -0.64 -33.93
N ASP A 25 -20.86 -0.74 -34.43
CA ASP A 25 -19.68 -1.00 -33.61
C ASP A 25 -19.38 0.24 -32.76
N ARG A 26 -20.13 0.37 -31.67
CA ARG A 26 -20.10 1.51 -30.76
C ARG A 26 -18.76 1.61 -30.04
N LEU A 27 -18.04 0.50 -29.88
CA LEU A 27 -16.74 0.45 -29.22
C LEU A 27 -15.63 1.05 -30.08
N SER A 28 -15.66 0.81 -31.41
CA SER A 28 -14.70 1.45 -32.33
C SER A 28 -14.94 2.93 -32.55
N HIS A 29 -16.14 3.44 -32.23
CA HIS A 29 -16.49 4.85 -32.34
C HIS A 29 -16.17 5.67 -31.07
N LEU A 30 -15.68 5.04 -30.01
CA LEU A 30 -15.28 5.77 -28.80
C LEU A 30 -14.06 6.66 -29.09
N PRO A 31 -14.02 7.89 -28.54
CA PRO A 31 -12.81 8.71 -28.58
C PRO A 31 -11.63 7.98 -27.92
N VAL A 32 -10.42 8.15 -28.47
CA VAL A 32 -9.20 7.49 -28.01
C VAL A 32 -8.93 7.69 -26.52
N PHE A 33 -9.18 8.90 -25.99
CA PHE A 33 -8.99 9.18 -24.56
C PHE A 33 -9.94 8.37 -23.65
N VAL A 34 -11.16 8.07 -24.12
CA VAL A 34 -12.11 7.22 -23.38
C VAL A 34 -11.61 5.78 -23.38
N ILE A 35 -11.09 5.30 -24.52
CA ILE A 35 -10.48 3.97 -24.61
C ILE A 35 -9.31 3.86 -23.64
N HIS A 36 -8.39 4.84 -23.62
CA HIS A 36 -7.26 4.83 -22.68
C HIS A 36 -7.72 4.86 -21.22
N HIS A 37 -8.76 5.64 -20.91
CA HIS A 37 -9.34 5.66 -19.56
C HIS A 37 -9.92 4.30 -19.17
N ILE A 38 -10.69 3.65 -20.05
CA ILE A 38 -11.21 2.29 -19.81
C ILE A 38 -10.06 1.31 -19.58
N LEU A 39 -9.04 1.34 -20.46
CA LEU A 39 -7.89 0.44 -20.37
C LEU A 39 -7.04 0.69 -19.11
N SER A 40 -7.05 1.91 -18.55
CA SER A 40 -6.31 2.23 -17.32
C SER A 40 -6.84 1.54 -16.06
N PHE A 41 -8.05 0.96 -16.12
CA PHE A 41 -8.61 0.13 -15.04
C PHE A 41 -8.27 -1.36 -15.17
N LEU A 42 -7.62 -1.76 -16.26
CA LEU A 42 -7.26 -3.15 -16.54
C LEU A 42 -5.80 -3.41 -16.20
N ASP A 43 -5.47 -4.67 -15.91
CA ASP A 43 -4.07 -5.11 -15.93
C ASP A 43 -3.52 -5.06 -17.37
N THR A 44 -2.19 -4.99 -17.52
CA THR A 44 -1.59 -4.82 -18.85
C THR A 44 -1.91 -6.00 -19.76
N LYS A 45 -2.03 -7.21 -19.21
CA LYS A 45 -2.41 -8.41 -19.96
C LYS A 45 -3.80 -8.26 -20.60
N SER A 46 -4.80 -7.91 -19.80
CA SER A 46 -6.17 -7.72 -20.28
C SER A 46 -6.26 -6.54 -21.25
N ALA A 47 -5.54 -5.44 -20.97
CA ALA A 47 -5.48 -4.30 -21.89
C ALA A 47 -4.94 -4.70 -23.27
N VAL A 48 -3.85 -5.49 -23.33
CA VAL A 48 -3.31 -6.01 -24.59
C VAL A 48 -4.29 -6.96 -25.27
N GLN A 49 -5.03 -7.79 -24.53
CA GLN A 49 -6.03 -8.71 -25.11
C GLN A 49 -7.16 -7.97 -25.84
N THR A 50 -7.52 -6.75 -25.43
CA THR A 50 -8.51 -5.93 -26.15
C THR A 50 -8.08 -5.56 -27.57
N SER A 51 -6.81 -5.76 -27.94
CA SER A 51 -6.27 -5.47 -29.28
C SER A 51 -6.97 -6.23 -30.42
N VAL A 52 -7.68 -7.32 -30.13
CA VAL A 52 -8.44 -8.10 -31.11
C VAL A 52 -9.81 -7.51 -31.44
N LEU A 53 -10.31 -6.56 -30.64
CA LEU A 53 -11.67 -6.02 -30.78
C LEU A 53 -11.85 -5.23 -32.08
N SER A 54 -10.89 -4.36 -32.42
CA SER A 54 -10.92 -3.61 -33.67
C SER A 54 -9.57 -2.99 -34.01
N ARG A 55 -9.47 -2.35 -35.18
CA ARG A 55 -8.26 -1.62 -35.61
C ARG A 55 -7.87 -0.48 -34.66
N VAL A 56 -8.85 0.15 -34.00
CA VAL A 56 -8.62 1.25 -33.05
C VAL A 56 -8.04 0.69 -31.75
N TRP A 57 -8.63 -0.39 -31.24
CA TRP A 57 -8.20 -1.04 -30.00
C TRP A 57 -6.86 -1.76 -30.14
N ARG A 58 -6.49 -2.19 -31.35
CA ARG A 58 -5.25 -2.91 -31.66
C ARG A 58 -3.99 -2.27 -31.08
N PHE A 59 -3.93 -0.93 -31.06
CA PHE A 59 -2.76 -0.18 -30.60
C PHE A 59 -3.03 0.72 -29.39
N ALA A 60 -4.26 0.74 -28.87
CA ALA A 60 -4.64 1.63 -27.77
C ALA A 60 -3.84 1.35 -26.49
N TRP A 61 -3.58 0.07 -26.19
CA TRP A 61 -2.81 -0.35 -25.01
C TRP A 61 -1.39 0.25 -24.95
N LYS A 62 -0.80 0.62 -26.10
CA LYS A 62 0.57 1.15 -26.16
C LYS A 62 0.74 2.52 -25.52
N HIS A 63 -0.35 3.28 -25.39
CA HIS A 63 -0.35 4.66 -24.87
C HIS A 63 -1.09 4.77 -23.53
N VAL A 64 -1.36 3.65 -22.87
CA VAL A 64 -2.06 3.63 -21.57
C VAL A 64 -1.10 4.07 -20.48
N PRO A 65 -1.40 5.13 -19.70
CA PRO A 65 -0.46 5.68 -18.72
C PRO A 65 -0.28 4.81 -17.46
N VAL A 66 -1.04 3.72 -17.35
CA VAL A 66 -0.98 2.77 -16.24
C VAL A 66 -0.55 1.42 -16.77
N LEU A 67 0.52 0.87 -16.20
CA LEU A 67 1.00 -0.48 -16.45
C LEU A 67 0.90 -1.30 -15.16
N SER A 68 0.25 -2.46 -15.23
CA SER A 68 0.23 -3.44 -14.14
C SER A 68 0.66 -4.80 -14.68
N PHE A 69 1.83 -5.25 -14.25
CA PHE A 69 2.41 -6.55 -14.51
C PHE A 69 2.20 -7.40 -13.25
N ARG A 70 1.48 -8.52 -13.39
CA ARG A 70 1.19 -9.46 -12.31
C ARG A 70 1.55 -10.86 -12.79
N SER A 71 2.47 -11.55 -12.11
CA SER A 71 2.86 -12.91 -12.51
C SER A 71 1.71 -13.88 -12.34
N GLY A 72 0.90 -13.76 -11.28
CA GLY A 72 -0.30 -14.56 -11.04
C GLY A 72 -1.42 -14.40 -12.08
N SER A 73 -1.30 -13.49 -13.05
CA SER A 73 -2.18 -13.44 -14.22
C SER A 73 -1.82 -14.51 -15.26
N PHE A 74 -0.75 -15.30 -15.11
CA PHE A 74 -0.21 -16.25 -16.09
C PHE A 74 -0.06 -17.65 -15.50
N ASP A 75 -0.25 -18.69 -16.32
CA ASP A 75 -0.12 -20.09 -15.87
C ASP A 75 1.36 -20.53 -15.70
N GLN A 76 2.30 -19.77 -16.25
CA GLN A 76 3.74 -20.07 -16.23
C GLN A 76 4.53 -18.78 -16.11
N TYR A 77 5.53 -18.74 -15.21
CA TYR A 77 6.41 -17.60 -15.03
C TYR A 77 7.13 -17.18 -16.33
N SER A 78 7.62 -18.15 -17.11
CA SER A 78 8.24 -17.89 -18.41
C SER A 78 7.34 -17.16 -19.42
N SER A 79 6.03 -17.39 -19.35
CA SER A 79 5.04 -16.68 -20.19
C SER A 79 4.85 -15.24 -19.70
N PHE A 80 4.84 -15.03 -18.38
CA PHE A 80 4.86 -13.69 -17.78
C PHE A 80 6.12 -12.92 -18.20
N GLN A 81 7.31 -13.50 -18.02
CA GLN A 81 8.59 -12.87 -18.39
C GLN A 81 8.61 -12.44 -19.86
N SER A 82 8.24 -13.36 -20.75
CA SER A 82 8.15 -13.10 -22.19
C SER A 82 7.15 -11.99 -22.50
N PHE A 83 6.00 -11.97 -21.81
CA PHE A 83 4.99 -10.93 -22.00
C PHE A 83 5.49 -9.55 -21.58
N VAL A 84 6.05 -9.43 -20.37
CA VAL A 84 6.58 -8.15 -19.85
C VAL A 84 7.68 -7.63 -20.76
N GLY A 85 8.65 -8.48 -21.12
CA GLY A 85 9.74 -8.11 -22.02
C GLY A 85 9.24 -7.60 -23.38
N ASN A 86 8.20 -8.24 -23.93
CA ASN A 86 7.56 -7.80 -25.16
C ASN A 86 6.83 -6.46 -24.98
N VAL A 87 6.09 -6.26 -23.89
CA VAL A 87 5.38 -4.99 -23.64
C VAL A 87 6.37 -3.84 -23.55
N VAL A 88 7.40 -3.98 -22.71
CA VAL A 88 8.44 -2.94 -22.52
C VAL A 88 9.13 -2.62 -23.85
N SER A 89 9.43 -3.64 -24.66
CA SER A 89 10.08 -3.46 -25.97
C SER A 89 9.17 -2.84 -27.04
N LEU A 90 7.86 -3.14 -27.01
CA LEU A 90 6.91 -2.73 -28.05
C LEU A 90 6.24 -1.38 -27.78
N ARG A 91 6.30 -0.88 -26.54
CA ARG A 91 5.77 0.43 -26.13
C ARG A 91 6.77 1.57 -26.33
N ASP A 92 8.00 1.30 -26.74
CA ASP A 92 9.02 2.34 -26.90
C ASP A 92 8.72 3.22 -28.13
N PRO A 93 8.31 4.48 -27.89
CA PRO A 93 9.23 5.58 -28.15
C PRO A 93 9.14 6.68 -27.07
N VAL A 94 10.27 6.99 -26.44
CA VAL A 94 10.61 8.27 -25.78
C VAL A 94 9.53 9.36 -25.93
N GLY A 95 8.76 9.63 -24.87
CA GLY A 95 7.84 10.77 -24.80
C GLY A 95 6.44 10.51 -24.25
N ASP A 96 6.02 9.25 -24.13
CA ASP A 96 4.75 8.91 -23.47
C ASP A 96 4.93 8.87 -21.94
N VAL A 97 4.12 9.65 -21.23
CA VAL A 97 4.10 9.68 -19.77
C VAL A 97 3.42 8.41 -19.25
N VAL A 98 4.15 7.60 -18.50
CA VAL A 98 3.60 6.44 -17.79
C VAL A 98 3.39 6.83 -16.33
N GLY A 99 2.20 7.33 -16.00
CA GLY A 99 1.89 7.83 -14.66
C GLY A 99 2.08 6.79 -13.54
N LYS A 100 1.77 5.51 -13.80
CA LYS A 100 1.90 4.42 -12.81
C LYS A 100 2.44 3.13 -13.43
N ILE A 101 3.39 2.50 -12.75
CA ILE A 101 3.84 1.13 -13.02
C ILE A 101 3.70 0.28 -11.76
N SER A 102 3.15 -0.92 -11.92
CA SER A 102 3.13 -1.94 -10.88
C SER A 102 3.77 -3.23 -11.42
N TYR A 103 4.76 -3.75 -10.71
CA TYR A 103 5.35 -5.05 -10.93
C TYR A 103 5.10 -5.90 -9.69
N ILE A 104 4.30 -6.96 -9.84
CA ILE A 104 3.83 -7.79 -8.73
C ILE A 104 4.14 -9.24 -9.07
N ASP A 105 4.98 -9.87 -8.26
CA ASP A 105 5.38 -11.25 -8.46
C ASP A 105 4.64 -12.21 -7.52
N ASN A 106 3.43 -12.64 -7.84
CA ASN A 106 2.62 -13.47 -6.93
C ASN A 106 3.02 -14.95 -6.81
N GLU A 107 3.97 -15.46 -7.61
CA GLU A 107 4.30 -16.89 -7.66
C GLU A 107 5.74 -17.15 -7.20
N GLY A 108 5.93 -17.33 -5.89
CA GLY A 108 7.25 -17.55 -5.28
C GLY A 108 7.83 -18.96 -5.45
N SER A 109 7.45 -19.69 -6.50
CA SER A 109 8.06 -20.99 -6.80
C SER A 109 9.31 -20.88 -7.67
N ASP A 110 9.45 -19.80 -8.44
CA ASP A 110 10.59 -19.51 -9.29
C ASP A 110 11.32 -18.25 -8.80
N GLU A 111 12.65 -18.20 -8.96
CA GLU A 111 13.48 -17.04 -8.59
C GLU A 111 13.13 -15.82 -9.47
N LEU A 112 13.05 -14.63 -8.86
CA LEU A 112 12.79 -13.37 -9.56
C LEU A 112 13.81 -13.17 -10.70
N ASP A 113 13.31 -12.82 -11.89
CA ASP A 113 14.16 -12.40 -12.98
C ASP A 113 14.64 -10.96 -12.77
N CYS A 114 15.74 -10.80 -12.03
CA CYS A 114 16.35 -9.49 -11.75
C CYS A 114 16.73 -8.72 -13.02
N GLU A 115 17.05 -9.39 -14.14
CA GLU A 115 17.36 -8.73 -15.40
C GLU A 115 16.12 -8.08 -16.00
N LEU A 116 15.01 -8.82 -16.05
CA LEU A 116 13.71 -8.30 -16.49
C LEU A 116 13.20 -7.20 -15.56
N PHE A 117 13.29 -7.42 -14.25
CA PHE A 117 12.92 -6.42 -13.26
C PHE A 117 13.69 -5.12 -13.46
N GLY A 118 15.02 -5.19 -13.56
CA GLY A 118 15.86 -4.03 -13.83
C GLY A 118 15.51 -3.32 -15.15
N LYS A 119 15.04 -4.05 -16.17
CA LYS A 119 14.51 -3.43 -17.41
C LYS A 119 13.21 -2.67 -17.15
N VAL A 120 12.29 -3.21 -16.33
CA VAL A 120 11.04 -2.54 -15.95
C VAL A 120 11.32 -1.27 -15.14
N ILE A 121 12.25 -1.32 -14.18
CA ILE A 121 12.65 -0.13 -13.41
C ILE A 121 13.27 0.93 -14.31
N LYS A 122 14.21 0.56 -15.18
CA LYS A 122 14.79 1.50 -16.16
C LYS A 122 13.73 2.11 -17.07
N TYR A 123 12.74 1.31 -17.48
CA TYR A 123 11.60 1.79 -18.27
C TYR A 123 10.76 2.79 -17.48
N ALA A 124 10.45 2.51 -16.20
CA ALA A 124 9.71 3.44 -15.33
C ALA A 124 10.42 4.80 -15.22
N LEU A 125 11.73 4.75 -14.97
CA LEU A 125 12.56 5.94 -14.79
C LEU A 125 12.70 6.76 -16.09
N SER A 126 12.68 6.13 -17.26
CA SER A 126 12.79 6.83 -18.55
C SER A 126 11.47 7.42 -19.06
N HIS A 127 10.33 7.08 -18.45
CA HIS A 127 8.98 7.45 -18.91
C HIS A 127 8.21 8.34 -17.94
N ASP A 128 8.92 9.13 -17.12
CA ASP A 128 8.33 10.09 -16.19
C ASP A 128 7.30 9.44 -15.24
N THR A 129 7.66 8.27 -14.71
CA THR A 129 6.80 7.56 -13.76
C THR A 129 6.75 8.30 -12.44
N HIS A 130 5.53 8.52 -11.94
CA HIS A 130 5.27 9.22 -10.69
C HIS A 130 4.86 8.27 -9.56
N HIS A 131 4.30 7.10 -9.91
CA HIS A 131 3.87 6.06 -8.97
C HIS A 131 4.46 4.72 -9.37
N LEU A 132 5.30 4.16 -8.51
CA LEU A 132 5.88 2.83 -8.69
C LEU A 132 5.44 1.91 -7.57
N VAL A 133 4.99 0.70 -7.94
CA VAL A 133 4.63 -0.38 -7.02
C VAL A 133 5.49 -1.60 -7.37
N VAL A 134 6.17 -2.14 -6.37
CA VAL A 134 7.02 -3.32 -6.50
C VAL A 134 6.64 -4.30 -5.39
N ASP A 135 6.25 -5.50 -5.78
CA ASP A 135 6.05 -6.63 -4.89
C ASP A 135 6.88 -7.79 -5.43
N THR A 136 7.92 -8.17 -4.68
CA THR A 136 8.83 -9.27 -5.03
C THR A 136 8.45 -10.59 -4.40
N ASN A 137 7.40 -10.62 -3.55
CA ASN A 137 6.88 -11.81 -2.88
C ASN A 137 7.94 -12.71 -2.25
N SER A 138 8.22 -12.48 -0.97
CA SER A 138 9.03 -13.44 -0.23
C SER A 138 8.17 -14.60 0.25
N THR A 139 8.60 -15.83 -0.06
CA THR A 139 8.02 -17.05 0.53
C THR A 139 8.73 -17.47 1.82
N SER A 140 9.82 -16.77 2.17
CA SER A 140 10.64 -17.03 3.34
C SER A 140 10.35 -16.01 4.45
N CYS A 141 10.80 -16.28 5.67
CA CYS A 141 10.63 -15.35 6.79
C CYS A 141 11.49 -14.07 6.67
N SER A 142 12.30 -13.95 5.61
CA SER A 142 13.23 -12.85 5.33
C SER A 142 13.01 -12.32 3.92
N CYS A 143 13.48 -11.12 3.63
CA CYS A 143 13.42 -10.60 2.25
C CYS A 143 14.53 -11.24 1.39
N ASP A 144 14.18 -11.83 0.25
CA ASP A 144 15.14 -12.49 -0.65
C ASP A 144 15.95 -11.49 -1.52
N TYR A 145 15.44 -10.26 -1.67
CA TYR A 145 16.01 -9.22 -2.54
C TYR A 145 16.21 -7.90 -1.80
N SER A 146 17.40 -7.33 -1.92
CA SER A 146 17.70 -6.00 -1.41
C SER A 146 17.27 -4.89 -2.36
N PHE A 147 17.09 -3.69 -1.82
CA PHE A 147 16.81 -2.52 -2.61
C PHE A 147 17.90 -2.27 -3.66
N SER A 148 19.18 -2.47 -3.33
CA SER A 148 20.28 -2.33 -4.30
C SER A 148 20.25 -3.38 -5.42
N ASP A 149 19.81 -4.61 -5.15
CA ASP A 149 19.65 -5.65 -6.19
C ASP A 149 18.58 -5.24 -7.22
N LEU A 150 17.50 -4.65 -6.73
CA LEU A 150 16.31 -4.31 -7.51
C LEU A 150 16.50 -3.00 -8.30
N PHE A 151 16.99 -1.97 -7.62
CA PHE A 151 17.03 -0.61 -8.13
C PHE A 151 18.42 -0.19 -8.62
N GLY A 152 19.49 -0.83 -8.16
CA GLY A 152 20.86 -0.42 -8.43
C GLY A 152 21.14 1.02 -7.98
N THR A 153 22.09 1.69 -8.64
CA THR A 153 22.34 3.12 -8.39
C THR A 153 21.36 3.98 -9.17
N ILE A 154 20.24 4.33 -8.56
CA ILE A 154 19.33 5.33 -9.14
C ILE A 154 19.84 6.72 -8.83
N SER A 155 19.95 7.55 -9.85
CA SER A 155 20.27 8.96 -9.71
C SER A 155 19.09 9.77 -10.23
N SER A 156 18.29 10.31 -9.32
CA SER A 156 17.13 11.18 -9.61
C SER A 156 15.95 10.48 -10.29
N CYS A 157 14.77 10.57 -9.68
CA CYS A 157 13.51 10.17 -10.30
C CYS A 157 12.40 11.17 -9.93
N ASN A 158 11.38 11.26 -10.78
CA ASN A 158 10.19 12.07 -10.53
C ASN A 158 9.12 11.31 -9.72
N LEU A 159 9.53 10.22 -9.04
CA LEU A 159 8.61 9.44 -8.23
C LEU A 159 8.10 10.29 -7.08
N THR A 160 6.77 10.34 -6.96
CA THR A 160 6.05 11.00 -5.87
C THR A 160 5.46 9.99 -4.90
N THR A 161 5.22 8.76 -5.37
CA THR A 161 4.72 7.62 -4.60
C THR A 161 5.51 6.36 -4.93
N LEU A 162 5.99 5.67 -3.90
CA LEU A 162 6.70 4.41 -3.98
C LEU A 162 6.05 3.43 -3.01
N GLU A 163 5.68 2.26 -3.50
CA GLU A 163 5.17 1.15 -2.72
C GLU A 163 6.10 -0.04 -2.93
N LEU A 164 6.72 -0.52 -1.85
CA LEU A 164 7.60 -1.68 -1.87
C LEU A 164 7.00 -2.76 -0.96
N GLN A 165 7.01 -3.99 -1.44
CA GLN A 165 6.56 -5.14 -0.70
C GLN A 165 7.58 -6.27 -0.77
N SER A 166 7.90 -6.86 0.39
CA SER A 166 8.85 -7.97 0.54
C SER A 166 10.28 -7.64 0.05
N VAL A 167 10.76 -6.44 0.37
CA VAL A 167 12.10 -5.94 -0.02
C VAL A 167 12.96 -5.65 1.22
N LEU A 168 14.23 -6.06 1.20
CA LEU A 168 15.23 -5.66 2.20
C LEU A 168 15.72 -4.23 1.89
N ILE A 169 15.52 -3.32 2.84
CA ILE A 169 15.92 -1.92 2.74
C ILE A 169 17.36 -1.79 3.25
N ASP A 170 18.28 -1.62 2.31
CA ASP A 170 19.73 -1.50 2.53
C ASP A 170 20.22 -0.05 2.47
N GLU A 171 21.54 0.14 2.60
CA GLU A 171 22.18 1.47 2.56
C GLU A 171 21.92 2.22 1.24
N ALA A 172 21.68 1.51 0.13
CA ALA A 172 21.41 2.14 -1.16
C ALA A 172 20.08 2.89 -1.16
N PHE A 173 19.11 2.49 -0.33
CA PHE A 173 17.84 3.20 -0.19
C PHE A 173 18.03 4.61 0.39
N ALA A 174 18.88 4.76 1.41
CA ALA A 174 19.23 6.06 1.98
C ALA A 174 19.89 7.00 0.96
N HIS A 175 20.57 6.44 -0.05
CA HIS A 175 21.28 7.16 -1.10
C HIS A 175 20.50 7.30 -2.42
N SER A 176 19.26 6.79 -2.49
CA SER A 176 18.43 6.74 -3.69
C SER A 176 18.09 8.10 -4.31
N GLY A 177 18.22 9.20 -3.54
CA GLY A 177 18.00 10.56 -4.03
C GLY A 177 16.56 10.83 -4.47
N PHE A 178 15.58 10.20 -3.80
CA PHE A 178 14.13 10.36 -3.98
C PHE A 178 13.63 11.75 -3.54
N GLY A 179 14.13 12.80 -4.20
CA GLY A 179 13.90 14.20 -3.85
C GLY A 179 12.46 14.70 -4.02
N MET A 180 11.63 14.01 -4.80
CA MET A 180 10.22 14.36 -5.01
C MET A 180 9.23 13.42 -4.30
N LEU A 181 9.74 12.39 -3.62
CA LEU A 181 8.89 11.39 -2.99
C LEU A 181 8.14 11.99 -1.81
N THR A 182 6.81 11.91 -1.87
CA THR A 182 5.91 12.43 -0.83
C THR A 182 5.18 11.32 -0.09
N THR A 183 5.06 10.14 -0.70
CA THR A 183 4.37 8.99 -0.14
C THR A 183 5.24 7.74 -0.30
N LEU A 184 5.48 7.06 0.81
CA LEU A 184 6.20 5.80 0.86
C LEU A 184 5.33 4.78 1.62
N ASN A 185 5.09 3.64 0.99
CA ASN A 185 4.47 2.48 1.62
C ASN A 185 5.44 1.32 1.59
N LEU A 186 5.73 0.76 2.75
CA LEU A 186 6.55 -0.43 2.91
C LEU A 186 5.68 -1.51 3.55
N GLU A 187 5.58 -2.66 2.88
CA GLU A 187 4.79 -3.81 3.35
C GLU A 187 5.69 -5.05 3.41
N LEU A 188 5.72 -5.76 4.54
CA LEU A 188 6.57 -6.96 4.70
C LEU A 188 8.06 -6.68 4.38
N CYS A 189 8.51 -5.43 4.57
CA CYS A 189 9.90 -5.02 4.33
C CYS A 189 10.75 -5.12 5.60
N GLU A 190 12.01 -5.46 5.41
CA GLU A 190 13.01 -5.57 6.49
C GLU A 190 14.04 -4.45 6.35
N LEU A 191 14.43 -3.80 7.46
CA LEU A 191 15.57 -2.90 7.47
C LEU A 191 16.86 -3.69 7.75
N GLU A 192 17.91 -3.49 6.96
CA GLU A 192 19.19 -4.17 7.14
C GLU A 192 19.82 -3.84 8.52
N TYR A 193 20.19 -4.88 9.28
CA TYR A 193 20.69 -4.75 10.66
C TYR A 193 22.03 -4.01 10.79
N ASP A 194 22.88 -4.07 9.76
CA ASP A 194 24.25 -3.54 9.77
C ASP A 194 24.35 -2.10 9.23
N LEU A 195 23.23 -1.41 9.02
CA LEU A 195 23.28 0.01 8.68
C LEU A 195 23.98 0.77 9.81
N ASP A 196 24.93 1.63 9.44
CA ASP A 196 25.61 2.53 10.38
C ASP A 196 24.55 3.14 11.33
N GLU A 197 24.77 3.09 12.65
CA GLU A 197 23.82 3.55 13.70
C GLU A 197 23.30 5.00 13.48
N TYR A 198 24.01 5.76 12.63
CA TYR A 198 23.72 7.13 12.28
C TYR A 198 22.93 7.30 10.97
N LEU A 199 22.81 6.25 10.15
CA LEU A 199 22.13 6.29 8.87
C LEU A 199 20.62 6.16 9.09
N ASP A 200 19.91 7.22 8.72
CA ASP A 200 18.45 7.20 8.64
C ASP A 200 18.06 6.65 7.25
N PRO A 201 17.38 5.50 7.16
CA PRO A 201 16.98 4.94 5.86
C PRO A 201 16.09 5.90 5.08
N LEU A 202 15.35 6.77 5.76
CA LEU A 202 14.46 7.75 5.14
C LEU A 202 15.19 9.01 4.66
N SER A 203 16.50 9.13 4.90
CA SER A 203 17.30 10.28 4.47
C SER A 203 17.32 10.48 2.94
N GLY A 204 17.11 9.42 2.18
CA GLY A 204 16.95 9.46 0.73
C GLY A 204 15.66 10.16 0.26
N CYS A 205 14.70 10.39 1.16
CA CYS A 205 13.35 10.89 0.85
C CYS A 205 13.05 12.23 1.58
N PRO A 206 13.75 13.33 1.26
CA PRO A 206 13.68 14.57 2.06
C PRO A 206 12.32 15.28 2.06
N CYS A 207 11.45 15.00 1.09
CA CYS A 207 10.13 15.60 0.94
C CYS A 207 8.97 14.71 1.43
N LEU A 208 9.29 13.61 2.13
CA LEU A 208 8.31 12.61 2.54
C LEU A 208 7.26 13.19 3.49
N GLN A 209 5.98 13.01 3.15
CA GLN A 209 4.83 13.52 3.89
C GLN A 209 3.94 12.42 4.45
N ASN A 210 3.84 11.27 3.77
CA ASN A 210 3.05 10.13 4.19
C ASN A 210 3.96 8.89 4.21
N LEU A 211 4.03 8.23 5.36
CA LEU A 211 4.75 6.98 5.54
C LEU A 211 3.81 5.93 6.11
N VAL A 212 3.78 4.76 5.47
CA VAL A 212 3.09 3.57 5.97
C VAL A 212 4.13 2.46 6.08
N LEU A 213 4.24 1.89 7.28
CA LEU A 213 5.02 0.69 7.56
C LEU A 213 4.03 -0.40 7.98
N ASN A 214 3.94 -1.47 7.21
CA ASN A 214 2.99 -2.56 7.42
C ASN A 214 3.73 -3.91 7.50
N HIS A 215 3.63 -4.61 8.62
CA HIS A 215 4.37 -5.87 8.86
C HIS A 215 5.88 -5.75 8.58
N CYS A 216 6.46 -4.58 8.86
CA CYS A 216 7.89 -4.31 8.66
C CYS A 216 8.71 -4.68 9.90
N SER A 217 9.99 -5.03 9.72
CA SER A 217 10.92 -5.33 10.82
C SER A 217 12.11 -4.38 10.88
N HIS A 218 12.65 -4.19 12.09
CA HIS A 218 13.87 -3.41 12.38
C HIS A 218 13.81 -1.90 12.08
N PHE A 219 12.62 -1.33 11.86
CA PHE A 219 12.42 0.12 11.75
C PHE A 219 12.39 0.79 13.13
N VAL A 220 13.53 0.77 13.83
CA VAL A 220 13.66 1.29 15.19
C VAL A 220 13.70 2.81 15.23
N LYS A 221 14.24 3.47 14.20
CA LYS A 221 14.42 4.93 14.17
C LYS A 221 13.79 5.55 12.93
N ILE A 222 12.75 6.35 13.14
CA ILE A 222 12.00 7.02 12.08
C ILE A 222 12.20 8.52 12.21
N SER A 223 13.00 9.11 11.30
CA SER A 223 13.18 10.55 11.22
C SER A 223 12.52 11.10 9.94
N GLY A 224 11.61 12.07 10.14
CA GLY A 224 10.73 12.57 9.10
C GLY A 224 10.43 14.05 9.31
N PRO A 225 11.34 14.98 8.96
CA PRO A 225 11.18 16.40 9.24
C PRO A 225 9.97 17.04 8.52
N GLN A 226 9.56 16.47 7.38
CA GLN A 226 8.40 16.91 6.59
C GLN A 226 7.16 16.02 6.78
N LEU A 227 7.26 14.97 7.58
CA LEU A 227 6.22 13.95 7.71
C LEU A 227 4.96 14.55 8.35
N LEU A 228 3.81 14.32 7.70
CA LEU A 228 2.49 14.78 8.13
C LEU A 228 1.61 13.62 8.60
N ARG A 229 1.79 12.44 8.00
CA ARG A 229 1.05 11.20 8.29
C ARG A 229 2.01 10.05 8.46
N LEU A 230 1.84 9.31 9.55
CA LEU A 230 2.56 8.07 9.83
C LEU A 230 1.56 6.99 10.22
N THR A 231 1.67 5.83 9.59
CA THR A 231 0.96 4.61 9.99
C THR A 231 2.00 3.55 10.32
N LEU A 232 1.91 2.98 11.52
CA LEU A 232 2.69 1.83 11.96
C LEU A 232 1.72 0.67 12.19
N ASP A 233 1.77 -0.34 11.33
CA ASP A 233 0.92 -1.52 11.36
C ASP A 233 1.79 -2.77 11.53
N CYS A 234 1.58 -3.50 12.62
CA CYS A 234 2.32 -4.72 12.98
C CYS A 234 3.84 -4.62 12.75
N VAL A 235 4.48 -3.54 13.22
CA VAL A 235 5.92 -3.35 13.07
C VAL A 235 6.66 -4.18 14.12
N TYR A 236 7.43 -5.15 13.66
CA TYR A 236 8.20 -6.06 14.50
C TYR A 236 9.55 -5.45 14.89
N CYS A 237 9.92 -5.59 16.15
CA CYS A 237 11.21 -5.16 16.68
C CYS A 237 11.72 -6.25 17.62
N ASP A 238 13.04 -6.41 17.69
CA ASP A 238 13.60 -7.36 18.64
C ASP A 238 13.26 -6.98 20.09
N PRO A 239 13.24 -7.92 21.04
CA PRO A 239 12.80 -7.65 22.41
C PRO A 239 13.55 -6.51 23.14
N TRP A 240 14.78 -6.24 22.72
CA TRP A 240 15.65 -5.18 23.25
C TRP A 240 15.53 -3.84 22.50
N GLU A 241 14.88 -3.81 21.34
CA GLU A 241 14.68 -2.62 20.52
C GLU A 241 13.47 -1.81 21.00
N GLN A 242 13.51 -0.51 20.75
CA GLN A 242 12.42 0.42 21.09
C GLN A 242 12.32 1.51 20.03
N ILE A 243 11.10 1.79 19.57
CA ILE A 243 10.87 2.70 18.47
C ILE A 243 11.10 4.17 18.90
N GLU A 244 11.90 4.88 18.10
CA GLU A 244 12.17 6.31 18.18
C GLU A 244 11.58 7.04 16.98
N ILE A 245 10.75 8.06 17.23
CA ILE A 245 10.15 8.87 16.16
C ILE A 245 10.52 10.33 16.34
N PHE A 246 11.16 10.91 15.33
CA PHE A 246 11.42 12.33 15.20
C PHE A 246 10.68 12.90 13.99
N ALA A 247 9.47 13.39 14.22
CA ALA A 247 8.61 13.95 13.16
C ALA A 247 7.95 15.25 13.65
N PRO A 248 8.66 16.40 13.61
CA PRO A 248 8.23 17.65 14.23
C PRO A 248 6.94 18.23 13.62
N ARG A 249 6.60 17.86 12.38
CA ARG A 249 5.41 18.35 11.65
C ARG A 249 4.25 17.34 11.65
N LEU A 250 4.42 16.18 12.28
CA LEU A 250 3.45 15.09 12.24
C LEU A 250 2.09 15.55 12.74
N LYS A 251 1.04 15.29 11.95
CA LYS A 251 -0.34 15.66 12.25
C LYS A 251 -1.21 14.48 12.60
N PHE A 252 -0.97 13.35 11.96
CA PHE A 252 -1.75 12.14 12.13
C PHE A 252 -0.81 10.96 12.35
N LEU A 253 -1.07 10.21 13.42
CA LEU A 253 -0.38 8.97 13.75
C LEU A 253 -1.44 7.87 13.88
N SER A 254 -1.34 6.82 13.06
CA SER A 254 -2.13 5.60 13.24
C SER A 254 -1.21 4.48 13.71
N LEU A 255 -1.63 3.80 14.77
CA LEU A 255 -0.93 2.68 15.39
C LEU A 255 -1.85 1.47 15.34
N LEU A 256 -1.40 0.43 14.67
CA LEU A 256 -2.06 -0.88 14.64
C LEU A 256 -1.14 -1.93 15.27
N PRO A 257 -0.93 -1.88 16.59
CA PRO A 257 0.05 -2.71 17.25
C PRO A 257 -0.49 -4.12 17.53
N GLU A 258 0.42 -5.10 17.45
CA GLU A 258 0.30 -6.34 18.21
C GLU A 258 0.70 -6.06 19.68
N LEU A 259 0.05 -6.73 20.64
CA LEU A 259 0.22 -6.42 22.07
C LEU A 259 1.67 -6.66 22.56
N GLU A 260 2.40 -7.56 21.90
CA GLU A 260 3.76 -7.98 22.26
C GLU A 260 4.84 -6.95 21.85
N ASP A 261 4.61 -6.17 20.79
CA ASP A 261 5.64 -5.36 20.12
C ASP A 261 5.61 -3.87 20.46
N MET A 262 4.62 -3.44 21.24
CA MET A 262 4.40 -2.01 21.52
C MET A 262 5.42 -1.42 22.52
N LYS A 263 6.61 -1.05 22.05
CA LYS A 263 7.66 -0.39 22.85
C LYS A 263 8.22 0.86 22.17
N PHE A 264 8.06 2.00 22.82
CA PHE A 264 8.63 3.28 22.41
C PHE A 264 9.60 3.78 23.47
N SER A 265 10.78 4.25 23.04
CA SER A 265 11.74 4.92 23.92
C SER A 265 11.55 6.45 23.86
N LYS A 266 11.23 6.97 22.68
CA LYS A 266 11.19 8.42 22.43
C LYS A 266 10.28 8.81 21.27
N LEU A 267 9.33 9.71 21.55
CA LEU A 267 8.45 10.30 20.54
C LEU A 267 8.56 11.83 20.58
N SER A 268 9.16 12.42 19.54
CA SER A 268 9.30 13.87 19.37
C SER A 268 8.36 14.37 18.28
N ILE A 269 7.07 14.50 18.64
CA ILE A 269 5.95 14.81 17.74
C ILE A 269 5.06 15.97 18.28
N PRO A 270 5.62 17.19 18.45
CA PRO A 270 4.96 18.31 19.13
C PRO A 270 3.69 18.84 18.43
N CYS A 271 3.53 18.58 17.13
CA CYS A 271 2.43 19.12 16.32
C CYS A 271 1.28 18.13 16.08
N LEU A 272 1.29 16.99 16.78
CA LEU A 272 0.33 15.91 16.62
C LEU A 272 -1.10 16.39 16.91
N ASP A 273 -1.99 16.25 15.92
CA ASP A 273 -3.38 16.66 16.03
C ASP A 273 -4.28 15.44 16.30
N HIS A 274 -4.07 14.34 15.58
CA HIS A 274 -4.90 13.14 15.66
C HIS A 274 -4.07 11.88 15.88
N VAL A 275 -4.57 11.01 16.76
CA VAL A 275 -4.05 9.67 17.00
C VAL A 275 -5.17 8.66 16.77
N ASP A 276 -4.87 7.63 16.00
CA ASP A 276 -5.74 6.47 15.80
C ASP A 276 -5.03 5.21 16.32
N ILE A 277 -5.68 4.43 17.19
CA ILE A 277 -5.10 3.23 17.78
C ILE A 277 -6.05 2.05 17.59
N ARG A 278 -5.59 1.04 16.85
CA ARG A 278 -6.38 -0.13 16.46
C ARG A 278 -5.57 -1.41 16.65
N VAL A 279 -5.69 -2.01 17.84
CA VAL A 279 -5.06 -3.31 18.14
C VAL A 279 -5.57 -4.38 17.16
N THR A 280 -4.65 -5.12 16.53
CA THR A 280 -4.95 -6.13 15.49
C THR A 280 -5.07 -7.54 16.05
N ASP A 281 -4.27 -7.89 17.07
CA ASP A 281 -4.28 -9.22 17.71
C ASP A 281 -4.78 -9.17 19.17
N THR A 282 -5.68 -10.12 19.49
CA THR A 282 -6.16 -10.38 20.85
C THR A 282 -6.10 -11.87 21.19
N ASN A 283 -5.15 -12.62 20.63
CA ASN A 283 -4.76 -13.93 21.16
C ASN A 283 -4.73 -13.86 22.71
N ASP A 284 -4.95 -14.98 23.41
CA ASP A 284 -5.14 -15.09 24.88
C ASP A 284 -4.00 -14.47 25.74
N PHE A 285 -3.03 -13.79 25.14
CA PHE A 285 -1.99 -12.95 25.73
C PHE A 285 -2.46 -12.00 26.82
N LEU A 286 -3.72 -11.53 26.79
CA LEU A 286 -4.25 -10.71 27.88
C LEU A 286 -4.31 -11.48 29.20
N GLU A 287 -4.60 -12.79 29.18
CA GLU A 287 -4.75 -13.59 30.39
C GLU A 287 -3.41 -13.66 31.15
N GLY A 288 -3.34 -12.96 32.29
CA GLY A 288 -2.17 -12.92 33.15
C GLY A 288 -1.08 -11.90 32.78
N ASN A 289 -1.27 -11.10 31.72
CA ASN A 289 -0.36 -9.99 31.36
C ASN A 289 -1.05 -8.61 31.40
N GLU A 290 -2.23 -8.50 32.01
CA GLU A 290 -3.05 -7.28 32.01
C GLU A 290 -2.28 -6.06 32.53
N GLU A 291 -1.48 -6.25 33.59
CA GLU A 291 -0.65 -5.19 34.18
C GLU A 291 0.45 -4.71 33.22
N CYS A 292 1.16 -5.65 32.58
CA CYS A 292 2.23 -5.34 31.63
C CYS A 292 1.67 -4.59 30.40
N VAL A 293 0.58 -5.09 29.83
CA VAL A 293 -0.10 -4.47 28.68
C VAL A 293 -0.66 -3.10 29.07
N GLY A 294 -1.30 -2.99 30.25
CA GLY A 294 -1.81 -1.71 30.76
C GLY A 294 -0.72 -0.67 30.94
N GLN A 295 0.44 -1.06 31.49
CA GLN A 295 1.58 -0.15 31.64
C GLN A 295 2.11 0.32 30.28
N ARG A 296 2.12 -0.54 29.25
CA ARG A 296 2.52 -0.14 27.88
C ARG A 296 1.56 0.91 27.30
N PHE A 297 0.25 0.74 27.46
CA PHE A 297 -0.72 1.74 27.02
C PHE A 297 -0.58 3.06 27.78
N ILE A 298 -0.38 3.01 29.10
CA ILE A 298 -0.15 4.22 29.91
C ILE A 298 1.08 4.97 29.40
N SER A 299 2.22 4.27 29.25
CA SER A 299 3.44 4.86 28.70
C SER A 299 3.24 5.42 27.30
N LEU A 300 2.52 4.70 26.43
CA LEU A 300 2.18 5.19 25.09
C LEU A 300 1.38 6.50 25.16
N PHE A 301 0.33 6.55 25.97
CA PHE A 301 -0.49 7.76 26.07
C PHE A 301 0.28 8.94 26.66
N GLU A 302 1.25 8.71 27.56
CA GLU A 302 2.15 9.75 28.05
C GLU A 302 2.95 10.41 26.93
N TYR A 303 3.43 9.64 25.96
CA TYR A 303 4.09 10.19 24.77
C TYR A 303 3.12 10.94 23.84
N LEU A 304 1.86 10.49 23.77
CA LEU A 304 0.83 11.05 22.89
C LEU A 304 0.01 12.19 23.53
N ASN A 305 0.39 12.64 24.73
CA ASN A 305 -0.40 13.51 25.60
C ASN A 305 -0.86 14.85 24.98
N ASN A 306 -0.24 15.28 23.89
CA ASN A 306 -0.51 16.55 23.21
C ASN A 306 -1.56 16.45 22.09
N ALA A 307 -2.03 15.25 21.77
CA ALA A 307 -3.03 15.02 20.75
C ALA A 307 -4.35 15.76 21.04
N ILE A 308 -5.02 16.21 19.98
CA ILE A 308 -6.30 16.93 20.03
C ILE A 308 -7.47 15.97 19.84
N SER A 309 -7.27 14.92 19.05
CA SER A 309 -8.27 13.91 18.74
C SER A 309 -7.67 12.52 18.94
N LEU A 310 -8.45 11.62 19.53
CA LEU A 310 -8.11 10.21 19.70
C LEU A 310 -9.23 9.34 19.12
N THR A 311 -8.86 8.37 18.29
CA THR A 311 -9.74 7.30 17.81
C THR A 311 -9.27 5.98 18.40
N LEU A 312 -10.20 5.21 18.96
CA LEU A 312 -9.94 3.87 19.48
C LEU A 312 -10.77 2.87 18.68
N GLY A 313 -10.09 1.91 18.06
CA GLY A 313 -10.75 0.81 17.35
C GLY A 313 -11.44 -0.18 18.30
N PRO A 314 -12.31 -1.06 17.78
CA PRO A 314 -13.12 -1.97 18.58
C PRO A 314 -12.30 -2.88 19.52
N HIS A 315 -11.20 -3.43 19.00
CA HIS A 315 -10.31 -4.32 19.76
C HIS A 315 -9.51 -3.56 20.82
N THR A 316 -9.04 -2.36 20.51
CA THR A 316 -8.39 -1.47 21.48
C THR A 316 -9.32 -1.18 22.65
N ILE A 317 -10.60 -0.89 22.39
CA ILE A 317 -11.59 -0.65 23.44
C ILE A 317 -11.78 -1.89 24.30
N ARG A 318 -11.86 -3.09 23.71
CA ARG A 318 -11.97 -4.35 24.46
C ARG A 318 -10.78 -4.57 25.39
N VAL A 319 -9.56 -4.39 24.87
CA VAL A 319 -8.32 -4.50 25.66
C VAL A 319 -8.34 -3.52 26.83
N LEU A 320 -8.56 -2.24 26.56
CA LEU A 320 -8.59 -1.20 27.60
C LEU A 320 -9.74 -1.40 28.61
N SER A 321 -10.85 -2.00 28.17
CA SER A 321 -11.98 -2.36 29.04
C SER A 321 -11.63 -3.45 30.05
N GLY A 322 -10.74 -4.38 29.69
CA GLY A 322 -10.24 -5.43 30.59
C GLY A 322 -9.33 -4.91 31.71
N MET A 323 -8.81 -3.69 31.58
CA MET A 323 -7.83 -3.10 32.49
C MET A 323 -8.31 -1.80 33.17
N THR A 324 -9.63 -1.55 33.19
CA THR A 324 -10.18 -0.28 33.72
C THR A 324 -9.80 -0.01 35.17
N GLU A 325 -9.69 -1.05 36.01
CA GLU A 325 -9.26 -0.90 37.40
C GLU A 325 -7.86 -0.29 37.53
N PHE A 326 -6.95 -0.58 36.60
CA PHE A 326 -5.59 -0.03 36.57
C PHE A 326 -5.58 1.39 35.99
N LEU A 327 -6.37 1.63 34.95
CA LEU A 327 -6.48 2.94 34.32
C LEU A 327 -7.11 3.97 35.29
N GLU A 328 -8.14 3.60 36.05
CA GLU A 328 -8.80 4.50 37.01
C GLU A 328 -7.91 4.96 38.16
N GLN A 329 -6.91 4.14 38.53
CA GLN A 329 -5.93 4.49 39.57
C GLN A 329 -4.99 5.63 39.16
N GLN A 330 -4.88 5.91 37.85
CA GLN A 330 -4.03 6.99 37.37
C GLN A 330 -4.51 8.36 37.85
N PRO A 331 -3.61 9.27 38.24
CA PRO A 331 -3.98 10.51 38.94
C PRO A 331 -4.70 11.52 38.03
N SER A 332 -4.45 11.49 36.71
CA SER A 332 -4.97 12.46 35.74
C SER A 332 -5.25 11.83 34.39
N SER A 333 -6.01 12.54 33.54
CA SER A 333 -6.14 12.17 32.12
C SER A 333 -4.76 12.11 31.45
N PRO A 334 -4.52 11.11 30.58
CA PRO A 334 -3.27 11.02 29.86
C PRO A 334 -3.11 12.11 28.78
N PHE A 335 -4.19 12.78 28.35
CA PHE A 335 -4.15 13.80 27.31
C PHE A 335 -4.45 15.20 27.86
N ARG A 336 -3.58 16.16 27.56
CA ARG A 336 -3.69 17.55 28.03
C ARG A 336 -4.57 18.42 27.14
N ARG A 337 -4.72 18.05 25.86
CA ARG A 337 -5.34 18.88 24.81
C ARG A 337 -6.50 18.19 24.09
N LEU A 338 -6.94 17.02 24.58
CA LEU A 338 -7.97 16.23 23.94
C LEU A 338 -9.31 16.99 23.87
N LYS A 339 -9.86 17.09 22.67
CA LYS A 339 -11.15 17.74 22.35
C LYS A 339 -12.14 16.80 21.69
N THR A 340 -11.66 15.74 21.06
CA THR A 340 -12.49 14.74 20.38
C THR A 340 -12.01 13.35 20.79
N LEU A 341 -12.95 12.51 21.23
CA LEU A 341 -12.72 11.11 21.52
C LEU A 341 -13.73 10.29 20.72
N ILE A 342 -13.22 9.52 19.76
CA ILE A 342 -14.00 8.66 18.88
C ILE A 342 -13.77 7.22 19.35
N MET A 343 -14.85 6.50 19.61
CA MET A 343 -14.80 5.12 20.06
C MET A 343 -15.71 4.27 19.18
N GLU A 344 -15.08 3.40 18.39
CA GLU A 344 -15.75 2.52 17.42
C GLU A 344 -16.20 1.24 18.14
N ALA A 345 -17.29 1.31 18.91
CA ALA A 345 -17.86 0.15 19.62
C ALA A 345 -19.34 0.32 19.97
N ASP A 346 -20.08 -0.80 19.96
CA ASP A 346 -21.49 -0.85 20.37
C ASP A 346 -21.71 -0.43 21.83
N SER A 347 -20.73 -0.71 22.70
CA SER A 347 -20.79 -0.43 24.13
C SER A 347 -19.39 -0.13 24.68
N VAL A 348 -19.26 1.00 25.38
CA VAL A 348 -18.02 1.45 26.01
C VAL A 348 -18.21 1.58 27.53
N PRO A 349 -17.34 1.00 28.37
CA PRO A 349 -17.42 1.20 29.81
C PRO A 349 -17.26 2.67 30.22
N TYR A 350 -18.13 3.16 31.11
CA TYR A 350 -18.03 4.53 31.65
C TYR A 350 -16.70 4.81 32.34
N ALA A 351 -16.09 3.79 32.97
CA ALA A 351 -14.77 3.86 33.58
C ALA A 351 -13.69 4.30 32.57
N LEU A 352 -13.72 3.73 31.36
CA LEU A 352 -12.77 4.04 30.30
C LEU A 352 -12.95 5.48 29.79
N ILE A 353 -14.20 5.92 29.63
CA ILE A 353 -14.51 7.31 29.29
C ILE A 353 -13.97 8.24 30.39
N ASN A 354 -14.27 7.95 31.65
CA ASN A 354 -13.82 8.76 32.79
C ASN A 354 -12.29 8.85 32.86
N TYR A 355 -11.56 7.78 32.55
CA TYR A 355 -10.10 7.79 32.50
C TYR A 355 -9.57 8.84 31.51
N PHE A 356 -10.04 8.82 30.25
CA PHE A 356 -9.60 9.80 29.25
C PHE A 356 -10.08 11.23 29.55
N LEU A 357 -11.19 11.38 30.26
CA LEU A 357 -11.76 12.70 30.59
C LEU A 357 -11.35 13.24 31.97
N LYS A 358 -10.56 12.47 32.74
CA LYS A 358 -10.27 12.76 34.15
C LYS A 358 -9.57 14.11 34.31
N GLY A 359 -10.26 15.05 34.97
CA GLY A 359 -9.74 16.40 35.22
C GLY A 359 -9.75 17.33 33.99
N SER A 360 -10.35 16.93 32.87
CA SER A 360 -10.54 17.83 31.74
C SER A 360 -11.59 18.90 32.06
N SER A 361 -11.23 20.17 31.91
CA SER A 361 -12.17 21.30 32.07
C SER A 361 -13.15 21.43 30.89
N MET A 362 -12.83 20.82 29.74
CA MET A 362 -13.70 20.72 28.58
C MET A 362 -14.23 19.30 28.44
N LYS A 363 -15.55 19.16 28.23
CA LYS A 363 -16.13 17.90 27.78
C LYS A 363 -15.80 17.76 26.29
N PRO A 364 -14.97 16.79 25.88
CA PRO A 364 -14.72 16.59 24.46
C PRO A 364 -15.99 16.09 23.76
N ASN A 365 -16.04 16.26 22.44
CA ASN A 365 -17.04 15.58 21.63
C ASN A 365 -16.80 14.07 21.73
N LEU A 366 -17.83 13.36 22.18
CA LEU A 366 -17.88 11.90 22.21
C LEU A 366 -18.66 11.44 20.99
N GLU A 367 -17.98 10.76 20.08
CA GLU A 367 -18.58 10.16 18.90
C GLU A 367 -18.49 8.64 19.05
N PHE A 368 -19.64 7.98 19.04
CA PHE A 368 -19.76 6.53 18.98
C PHE A 368 -20.16 6.20 17.55
N VAL A 369 -19.26 5.50 16.84
CA VAL A 369 -19.40 5.20 15.40
C VAL A 369 -19.54 3.71 15.20
#